data_AF-A0A7X6NJR3-F1
#
_entry.id   AF-A0A7X6NJR3-F1
#
_cell.length_a   1.000
_cell.length_b   1.000
_cell.length_c   1.000
_cell.angle_alpha   90.00
_cell.angle_beta   90.00
_cell.angle_gamma   90.00
#
_symmetry.space_group_name_H-M   'P 1'
#
loop_
_entity.id
_entity.type
_entity.pdbx_description
1 polymer ?
#
loop_
_entity_poly.entity_id
_entity_poly.type
_entity_poly.pdbx_seq_one_letter_code
_entity_poly.pdbx_strand_id
1 'polypeptide(L)'
;MEELLRNKLEAAKELKKLTSFVNELSLIIDYNRVNSLLDERQQYIDKINVINEKISEVKSKENYVETNEIKKLNKDIGRVFTEIYEIDKVIRKNINTELKSVKEKLNYSETNIVVNIKI
;
A
#
# COMPACT_ATOMS: atom_id res chain seq x y z
N MET A 1 6.42 -25.00 -7.48
CA MET A 1 5.59 -24.42 -6.41
C MET A 1 6.43 -23.63 -5.41
N GLU A 2 7.41 -24.24 -4.76
CA GLU A 2 8.27 -23.53 -3.79
C GLU A 2 8.97 -22.31 -4.40
N GLU A 3 9.52 -22.44 -5.61
CA GLU A 3 10.11 -21.31 -6.34
C GLU A 3 9.11 -20.17 -6.60
N LEU A 4 7.88 -20.49 -7.02
CA LEU A 4 6.82 -19.49 -7.21
C LEU A 4 6.50 -18.75 -5.90
N LEU A 5 6.47 -19.48 -4.78
CA LEU A 5 6.24 -18.89 -3.47
C LEU A 5 7.42 -18.04 -2.99
N ARG A 6 8.67 -18.45 -3.25
CA ARG A 6 9.84 -17.62 -2.98
C ARG A 6 9.81 -16.33 -3.80
N ASN A 7 9.47 -16.43 -5.08
CA ASN A 7 9.32 -15.27 -5.96
C ASN A 7 8.20 -14.33 -5.49
N LYS A 8 7.06 -14.89 -5.05
CA LYS A 8 5.96 -14.11 -4.47
C LYS A 8 6.38 -13.41 -3.17
N LEU A 9 7.09 -14.12 -2.29
CA LEU A 9 7.59 -13.57 -1.02
C LEU A 9 8.53 -12.40 -1.27
N GLU A 10 9.43 -12.52 -2.25
CA GLU A 10 10.36 -11.45 -2.57
C GLU A 10 9.65 -10.22 -3.14
N ALA A 11 8.71 -10.41 -4.08
CA ALA A 11 7.88 -9.31 -4.59
C ALA A 11 7.07 -8.63 -3.47
N ALA A 12 6.55 -9.40 -2.51
CA ALA A 12 5.83 -8.85 -1.35
C ALA A 12 6.75 -8.03 -0.43
N LYS A 13 8.01 -8.44 -0.24
CA LYS A 13 8.98 -7.67 0.56
C LYS A 13 9.34 -6.34 -0.11
N GLU A 14 9.55 -6.34 -1.42
CA GLU A 14 9.80 -5.10 -2.17
C GLU A 14 8.59 -4.17 -2.11
N LEU A 15 7.37 -4.70 -2.27
CA LEU A 15 6.14 -3.94 -2.09
C LEU A 15 6.04 -3.33 -0.68
N LYS A 16 6.39 -4.10 0.37
CA LYS A 16 6.42 -3.60 1.74
C LYS A 16 7.41 -2.47 1.91
N LYS A 17 8.64 -2.63 1.40
CA LYS A 17 9.69 -1.60 1.46
C LYS A 17 9.24 -0.30 0.81
N LEU A 18 8.64 -0.39 -0.38
CA LEU A 18 8.08 0.75 -1.08
C LEU A 18 6.95 1.41 -0.27
N THR A 19 6.06 0.60 0.31
CA THR A 19 4.94 1.07 1.15
C THR A 19 5.43 1.79 2.40
N SER A 20 6.47 1.27 3.07
CA SER A 20 7.15 1.96 4.17
C SER A 20 7.74 3.29 3.74
N PHE A 21 8.40 3.34 2.59
CA PHE A 21 8.99 4.57 2.07
C PHE A 21 7.92 5.63 1.78
N VAL A 22 6.79 5.24 1.16
CA VAL A 22 5.66 6.16 0.95
C VAL A 22 5.12 6.71 2.28
N ASN A 23 5.08 5.89 3.33
CA ASN A 23 4.60 6.33 4.66
C ASN A 23 5.55 7.34 5.34
N GLU A 24 6.83 7.34 5.00
CA GLU A 24 7.81 8.29 5.55
C GLU A 24 7.79 9.65 4.85
N LEU A 25 7.22 9.73 3.64
CA LEU A 25 7.18 10.96 2.86
C LEU A 25 6.08 11.92 3.33
N SER A 26 6.34 13.22 3.17
CA SER A 26 5.32 14.24 3.39
C SER A 26 4.48 14.40 2.14
N LEU A 27 3.18 14.12 2.21
CA LEU A 27 2.26 14.27 1.07
C LEU A 27 2.17 15.72 0.56
N ILE A 28 2.54 16.70 1.38
CA ILE A 28 2.52 18.13 1.05
C ILE A 28 3.77 18.51 0.25
N ILE A 29 4.93 17.98 0.63
CA ILE A 29 6.23 18.39 0.07
C ILE A 29 6.64 17.47 -1.08
N ASP A 30 6.33 16.18 -0.97
CA ASP A 30 6.82 15.13 -1.86
C ASP A 30 5.77 14.64 -2.87
N TYR A 31 4.73 15.43 -3.16
CA TYR A 31 3.57 15.01 -3.96
C TYR A 31 3.94 14.28 -5.28
N ASN A 32 4.81 14.87 -6.09
CA ASN A 32 5.23 14.27 -7.37
C ASN A 32 5.97 12.93 -7.15
N ARG A 33 6.74 12.84 -6.07
CA ARG A 33 7.47 11.63 -5.73
C ARG A 33 6.53 10.54 -5.22
N VAL A 34 5.56 10.89 -4.37
CA VAL A 34 4.51 9.97 -3.92
C VAL A 34 3.73 9.43 -5.12
N ASN A 35 3.33 10.27 -6.08
CA ASN A 35 2.65 9.82 -7.29
C ASN A 35 3.48 8.81 -8.09
N SER A 36 4.76 9.10 -8.33
CA SER A 36 5.65 8.15 -9.03
C SER A 36 5.78 6.81 -8.30
N LEU A 37 5.79 6.82 -6.96
CA LEU A 37 5.88 5.59 -6.17
C LEU A 37 4.57 4.79 -6.19
N LEU A 38 3.42 5.43 -6.42
CA LEU A 38 2.15 4.71 -6.62
C LEU A 38 2.15 3.91 -7.94
N ASP A 39 2.74 4.47 -9.00
CA ASP A 39 2.89 3.75 -10.27
C ASP A 39 3.83 2.54 -10.12
N GLU A 40 4.97 2.73 -9.44
CA GLU A 40 5.89 1.64 -9.13
C GLU A 40 5.22 0.56 -8.25
N ARG A 41 4.38 0.98 -7.30
CA ARG A 41 3.62 0.09 -6.45
C ARG A 41 2.65 -0.78 -7.26
N GLN A 42 2.00 -0.22 -8.27
CA GLN A 42 1.09 -0.95 -9.15
C GLN A 42 1.83 -2.07 -9.90
N GLN A 43 3.06 -1.82 -10.35
CA GLN A 43 3.88 -2.82 -11.04
C GLN A 43 4.18 -4.04 -10.14
N TYR A 44 4.45 -3.82 -8.85
CA TYR A 44 4.64 -4.92 -7.90
C TYR A 44 3.35 -5.71 -7.65
N ILE A 45 2.20 -5.03 -7.58
CA ILE A 45 0.89 -5.67 -7.44
C ILE A 45 0.60 -6.55 -8.66
N ASP A 46 0.83 -6.04 -9.86
CA ASP A 46 0.62 -6.79 -11.10
C ASP A 46 1.53 -8.02 -11.17
N LYS A 47 2.80 -7.87 -10.78
CA LYS A 47 3.75 -9.00 -10.66
C LYS A 47 3.24 -10.06 -9.68
N ILE A 48 2.72 -9.65 -8.53
CA ILE A 48 2.14 -10.57 -7.53
C ILE A 48 0.91 -11.30 -8.10
N ASN A 49 0.06 -10.60 -8.83
CA ASN A 49 -1.15 -11.17 -9.45
C ASN A 49 -0.80 -12.25 -10.48
N VAL A 50 0.17 -11.97 -11.36
CA VAL A 50 0.68 -12.98 -12.32
C VAL A 50 1.23 -14.21 -11.60
N ILE A 51 1.91 -14.03 -10.46
CA ILE A 51 2.40 -15.17 -9.68
C ILE A 51 1.25 -15.94 -9.01
N ASN A 52 0.20 -15.24 -8.57
CA ASN A 52 -0.99 -15.87 -7.97
C ASN A 52 -1.75 -16.76 -8.95
N GLU A 53 -1.87 -16.33 -10.20
CA GLU A 53 -2.49 -17.13 -11.28
C GLU A 53 -1.72 -18.44 -11.47
N LYS A 54 -0.39 -18.35 -11.63
CA LYS A 54 0.48 -19.53 -11.77
C LYS A 54 0.42 -20.46 -10.55
N ILE A 55 0.33 -19.90 -9.34
CA ILE A 55 0.17 -20.70 -8.11
C ILE A 55 -1.18 -21.44 -8.15
N SER A 56 -2.25 -20.77 -8.56
CA SER A 56 -3.60 -21.34 -8.63
C SER A 56 -3.64 -22.50 -9.63
N GLU A 57 -3.03 -22.33 -10.82
CA GLU A 57 -2.89 -23.39 -11.83
C GLU A 57 -2.10 -24.60 -11.33
N VAL A 58 -1.05 -24.37 -10.53
CA VAL A 58 -0.28 -25.48 -9.96
C VAL A 58 -1.07 -26.22 -8.88
N LYS A 59 -1.84 -25.49 -8.06
CA LYS A 59 -2.68 -26.06 -7.00
C LYS A 59 -3.89 -26.83 -7.54
N SER A 60 -4.40 -26.48 -8.72
CA SER A 60 -5.52 -27.18 -9.34
C SER A 60 -5.15 -28.52 -9.98
N LYS A 61 -3.86 -28.90 -9.99
CA LYS A 61 -3.41 -30.20 -10.51
C LYS A 61 -3.68 -31.29 -9.47
N GLU A 62 -4.20 -32.44 -9.90
CA GLU A 62 -4.53 -33.60 -9.04
C GLU A 62 -3.33 -34.11 -8.21
N ASN A 63 -2.12 -33.83 -8.66
CA ASN A 63 -0.87 -34.33 -8.08
C ASN A 63 -0.25 -33.34 -7.08
N TYR A 64 -0.94 -32.26 -6.72
CA TYR A 64 -0.40 -31.24 -5.82
C TYR A 64 -0.24 -31.80 -4.40
N VAL A 65 0.98 -31.73 -3.88
CA VAL A 65 1.30 -32.09 -2.50
C VAL A 65 1.84 -30.87 -1.77
N GLU A 66 1.22 -30.57 -0.63
CA GLU A 66 1.64 -29.46 0.21
C GLU A 66 2.75 -29.89 1.18
N THR A 67 3.97 -29.41 0.97
CA THR A 67 5.12 -29.65 1.84
C THR A 67 5.13 -28.69 3.03
N ASN A 68 5.90 -29.03 4.08
CA ASN A 68 6.10 -28.13 5.23
C ASN A 68 6.74 -26.80 4.81
N GLU A 69 7.63 -26.80 3.81
CA GLU A 69 8.25 -25.58 3.29
C GLU A 69 7.22 -24.71 2.56
N ILE A 70 6.31 -25.30 1.77
CA ILE A 70 5.20 -24.58 1.14
C ILE A 70 4.30 -23.92 2.21
N LYS A 71 3.97 -24.62 3.30
CA LYS A 71 3.19 -24.06 4.41
C LYS A 71 3.90 -22.88 5.07
N LYS A 72 5.21 -23.01 5.32
CA LYS A 72 6.04 -21.95 5.89
C LYS A 72 6.06 -20.71 5.00
N LEU A 73 6.32 -20.88 3.70
CA LEU A 73 6.33 -19.79 2.74
C LEU A 73 4.97 -19.07 2.65
N ASN A 74 3.86 -19.81 2.63
CA ASN A 74 2.53 -19.21 2.65
C ASN A 74 2.28 -18.37 3.92
N LYS A 75 2.74 -18.85 5.08
CA LYS A 75 2.64 -18.12 6.35
C LYS A 75 3.46 -16.83 6.34
N ASP A 76 4.70 -16.90 5.84
CA ASP A 76 5.58 -15.74 5.73
C ASP A 76 5.02 -14.69 4.77
N ILE A 77 4.49 -15.11 3.61
CA ILE A 77 3.78 -14.25 2.66
C ILE A 77 2.59 -13.57 3.34
N GLY A 78 1.76 -14.34 4.06
CA GLY A 78 0.61 -13.80 4.79
C GLY A 78 1.01 -12.73 5.79
N ARG A 79 2.08 -12.95 6.57
CA ARG A 79 2.61 -11.96 7.50
C ARG A 79 3.02 -10.66 6.80
N VAL A 80 3.74 -10.75 5.68
CA VAL A 80 4.18 -9.58 4.93
C VAL A 80 2.99 -8.76 4.42
N PHE A 81 1.94 -9.40 3.90
CA PHE A 81 0.74 -8.68 3.46
C PHE A 81 -0.02 -8.02 4.60
N THR A 82 -0.09 -8.66 5.77
CA THR A 82 -0.67 -8.02 6.97
C THR A 82 0.12 -6.76 7.35
N GLU A 83 1.44 -6.81 7.30
CA GLU A 83 2.28 -5.64 7.60
C GLU A 83 2.08 -4.52 6.57
N ILE A 84 2.00 -4.83 5.28
CA ILE A 84 1.66 -3.86 4.22
C ILE A 84 0.31 -3.19 4.52
N TYR A 85 -0.70 -3.98 4.87
CA TYR A 85 -2.04 -3.48 5.15
C TYR A 85 -2.08 -2.50 6.33
N GLU A 86 -1.34 -2.79 7.40
CA GLU A 86 -1.26 -1.88 8.55
C GLU A 86 -0.54 -0.58 8.20
N ILE A 87 0.53 -0.62 7.39
CA ILE A 87 1.20 0.61 6.92
C ILE A 87 0.24 1.42 6.03
N ASP A 88 -0.48 0.79 5.11
CA ASP A 88 -1.46 1.45 4.26
C ASP A 88 -2.58 2.15 5.06
N LYS A 89 -2.99 1.54 6.17
CA LYS A 89 -3.98 2.12 7.07
C LYS A 89 -3.47 3.42 7.67
N VAL A 90 -2.19 3.49 8.04
CA VAL A 90 -1.55 4.72 8.51
C VAL A 90 -1.49 5.76 7.39
N ILE A 91 -1.03 5.38 6.19
CA ILE A 91 -0.99 6.27 5.03
C ILE A 91 -2.37 6.90 4.76
N ARG A 92 -3.43 6.08 4.67
CA ARG A 92 -4.80 6.56 4.45
C ARG A 92 -5.27 7.52 5.55
N LYS A 93 -4.93 7.23 6.81
CA LYS A 93 -5.27 8.12 7.93
C LYS A 93 -4.56 9.46 7.80
N ASN A 94 -3.30 9.48 7.42
CA ASN A 94 -2.51 10.70 7.24
C ASN A 94 -3.08 11.53 6.07
N ILE A 95 -3.36 10.90 4.92
CA ILE A 95 -4.02 11.56 3.77
C ILE A 95 -5.33 12.22 4.20
N ASN A 96 -6.20 11.48 4.89
CA ASN A 96 -7.50 11.99 5.33
C ASN A 96 -7.36 13.16 6.33
N THR A 97 -6.33 13.12 7.17
CA THR A 97 -6.06 14.19 8.15
C THR A 97 -5.62 15.47 7.42
N GLU A 98 -4.74 15.36 6.43
CA GLU A 98 -4.30 16.50 5.64
C GLU A 98 -5.44 17.10 4.81
N LEU A 99 -6.26 16.26 4.16
CA LEU A 99 -7.44 16.71 3.42
C LEU A 99 -8.42 17.48 4.31
N LYS A 100 -8.63 17.01 5.56
CA LYS A 100 -9.47 17.70 6.54
C LYS A 100 -8.90 19.08 6.90
N SER A 101 -7.60 19.16 7.17
CA SER A 101 -6.90 20.42 7.47
C SER A 101 -6.99 21.43 6.32
N VAL A 102 -6.77 20.98 5.08
CA VAL A 102 -6.91 21.83 3.88
C VAL A 102 -8.36 22.33 3.73
N LYS A 103 -9.35 21.44 3.90
CA LYS A 103 -10.77 21.82 3.84
C LYS A 103 -11.13 22.86 4.89
N GLU A 104 -10.65 22.70 6.13
CA GLU A 104 -10.86 23.68 7.20
C GLU A 104 -10.25 25.05 6.84
N LYS A 105 -9.03 25.09 6.30
CA LYS A 105 -8.37 26.33 5.87
C LYS A 105 -9.10 27.03 4.73
N LEU A 106 -9.55 26.28 3.71
CA LEU A 106 -10.30 26.83 2.59
C LEU A 106 -11.65 27.42 3.07
N ASN A 107 -12.34 26.70 3.95
CA ASN A 107 -13.62 27.14 4.52
C ASN A 107 -13.48 28.29 5.53
N TYR A 108 -12.27 28.57 6.05
CA TYR A 108 -12.02 29.65 7.00
C TYR A 108 -12.11 31.05 6.36
N SER A 109 -12.18 31.15 5.03
CA SER A 109 -12.09 32.41 4.29
C SER A 109 -13.41 33.19 4.12
N GLU A 110 -14.56 32.69 4.58
CA GLU A 110 -15.86 33.37 4.32
C GLU A 110 -16.70 33.73 5.56
N THR A 111 -16.36 33.27 6.78
CA THR A 111 -17.27 33.39 7.94
C THR A 111 -16.85 34.34 9.05
N ASN A 112 -15.65 34.91 9.04
CA ASN A 112 -15.14 35.72 10.17
C ASN A 112 -14.66 37.14 9.84
N ILE A 113 -14.97 37.67 8.66
CA ILE A 113 -14.74 39.10 8.38
C ILE A 113 -16.04 39.88 8.64
N VAL A 114 -16.41 40.04 9.91
CA VAL A 114 -17.33 41.11 10.30
C VAL A 114 -16.50 42.39 10.34
N VAL A 115 -16.34 43.07 9.20
CA VAL A 115 -15.77 44.43 9.19
C VAL A 115 -16.80 45.32 9.88
N ASN A 116 -16.54 45.64 11.15
CA ASN A 116 -17.36 46.59 11.90
C ASN A 116 -17.01 48.01 11.41
N ILE A 117 -17.54 48.41 10.25
CA ILE A 117 -17.44 49.78 9.77
C ILE A 117 -18.37 50.62 10.65
N LYS A 118 -17.80 51.35 11.61
CA LYS A 118 -18.51 52.46 12.28
C LYS A 118 -18.61 53.60 11.26
N ILE A 119 -19.84 53.91 10.86
CA ILE A 119 -20.20 55.18 10.19
C ILE A 119 -20.55 56.18 11.29
#